data_AF-A0A4U8S7Y5-F1
#
_entry.id   AF-A0A4U8S7Y5-F1
#
_cell.length_a   1.000
_cell.length_b   1.000
_cell.length_c   1.000
_cell.angle_alpha   90.00
_cell.angle_beta   90.00
_cell.angle_gamma   90.00
#
_symmetry.space_group_name_H-M   'P 1'
#
loop_
_entity.id
_entity.type
_entity.pdbx_description
1 polymer ?
#
loop_
_entity_poly.entity_id
_entity_poly.type
_entity_poly.pdbx_seq_one_letter_code
_entity_poly.pdbx_strand_id
1 'polypeptide(L)' 'MFISNYAFSELNREIQDLYAHHLIANAQKGYITYNDISPQELRSYKIEEYPKLIGKEIQILEEIPNSHIYNKIIIW' A
#
# COMPACT_ATOMS: atom_id res chain seq x y z
N MET A 1 -12.19 7.06 -2.01
CA MET A 1 -11.38 5.96 -2.58
C MET A 1 -9.94 6.20 -2.18
N PHE A 2 -9.24 5.24 -1.60
CA PHE A 2 -7.82 5.37 -1.25
C PHE A 2 -6.95 4.70 -2.31
N ILE A 3 -5.94 5.40 -2.79
CA ILE A 3 -5.02 4.86 -3.80
C ILE A 3 -3.61 5.19 -3.34
N SER A 4 -2.76 4.17 -3.24
CA SER A 4 -1.33 4.37 -3.01
C SER A 4 -0.52 3.54 -3.98
N ASN A 5 0.40 4.19 -4.68
CA ASN A 5 1.34 3.53 -5.57
C ASN A 5 2.71 3.38 -4.89
N TYR A 6 3.09 2.18 -4.45
CA TYR A 6 4.34 1.73 -3.80
C TYR A 6 4.82 2.51 -2.55
N ALA A 7 4.58 3.82 -2.51
CA ALA A 7 4.98 4.74 -1.47
C ALA A 7 4.50 4.31 -0.08
N PHE A 8 3.25 3.87 0.07
CA PHE A 8 2.73 3.48 1.39
C PHE A 8 3.55 2.37 2.05
N SER A 9 3.95 1.33 1.33
CA SER A 9 4.80 0.25 1.86
C SER A 9 6.23 0.70 2.20
N GLU A 10 6.66 1.84 1.68
CA GLU A 10 8.00 2.42 1.88
C GLU A 10 8.03 3.50 2.97
N LEU A 11 6.87 3.89 3.52
CA LEU A 11 6.79 4.81 4.65
C LEU A 11 7.22 4.12 5.96
N ASN A 12 7.66 4.91 6.94
CA ASN A 12 7.82 4.39 8.29
C ASN A 12 6.46 4.04 8.93
N ARG A 13 6.50 3.20 9.96
CA ARG A 13 5.28 2.70 10.63
C ARG A 13 4.36 3.81 11.14
N GLU A 14 4.92 4.85 11.75
CA GLU A 14 4.14 5.94 12.34
C GLU A 14 3.32 6.70 11.29
N ILE A 15 3.89 6.96 10.12
CA ILE A 15 3.15 7.60 9.03
C ILE A 15 2.13 6.62 8.42
N GLN A 16 2.44 5.32 8.33
CA GLN A 16 1.47 4.32 7.89
C GLN A 16 0.26 4.25 8.83
N ASP A 17 0.45 4.37 10.14
CA ASP A 17 -0.62 4.44 11.13
C ASP A 17 -1.53 5.65 10.91
N LEU A 18 -0.94 6.83 10.64
CA LEU A 18 -1.71 8.04 10.33
C LEU A 18 -2.57 7.87 9.08
N TYR A 19 -2.01 7.28 8.03
CA TYR A 19 -2.74 6.96 6.80
C TYR A 19 -3.86 5.94 7.06
N ALA A 20 -3.56 4.88 7.82
CA ALA A 20 -4.51 3.85 8.17
C ALA A 20 -5.73 4.45 8.91
N HIS A 21 -5.45 5.27 9.93
CA HIS A 21 -6.47 5.87 10.78
C HIS A 21 -7.30 6.95 10.06
N HIS A 22 -6.65 7.88 9.34
CA HIS A 22 -7.34 9.04 8.78
C HIS A 22 -7.89 8.79 7.36
N LEU A 23 -7.24 7.94 6.56
CA LEU A 23 -7.56 7.78 5.14
C LEU A 23 -8.15 6.40 4.84
N ILE A 24 -7.45 5.32 5.20
CA ILE A 24 -7.85 3.96 4.84
C ILE A 24 -9.12 3.53 5.59
N ALA A 25 -9.22 3.84 6.88
CA ALA A 25 -10.41 3.53 7.68
C ALA A 25 -11.67 4.17 7.08
N ASN A 26 -11.57 5.43 6.66
CA ASN A 26 -12.69 6.22 6.09
C ASN A 26 -12.97 5.90 4.61
N ALA A 27 -12.06 5.23 3.91
CA ALA A 27 -12.25 4.88 2.50
C ALA A 27 -13.15 3.65 2.34
N GLN A 28 -14.24 3.76 1.57
CA GLN A 28 -15.09 2.60 1.25
C GLN A 28 -14.39 1.57 0.36
N LYS A 29 -13.44 2.02 -0.48
CA LYS A 29 -12.68 1.20 -1.43
C LYS A 29 -11.27 1.77 -1.58
N GLY A 30 -10.30 0.91 -1.87
CA GLY A 30 -8.96 1.34 -2.23
C GLY A 30 -8.06 0.22 -2.71
N TYR A 31 -6.90 0.59 -3.25
CA TYR A 31 -5.84 -0.35 -3.57
C TYR A 31 -4.47 0.24 -3.20
N ILE A 32 -3.54 -0.65 -2.90
CA ILE A 32 -2.15 -0.32 -2.59
C ILE A 32 -1.30 -1.22 -3.46
N THR A 33 -0.41 -0.64 -4.27
CA THR A 33 0.71 -1.44 -4.81
C THR A 33 1.77 -1.52 -3.73
N TYR A 34 2.23 -2.74 -3.46
CA TYR A 34 3.11 -3.06 -2.35
C TYR A 34 4.50 -3.41 -2.87
N ASN A 35 5.52 -2.95 -2.17
CA ASN A 35 6.90 -3.38 -2.39
C ASN A 35 7.58 -3.65 -1.04
N ASP A 36 8.34 -4.74 -0.94
CA ASP A 36 9.05 -5.10 0.29
C ASP A 36 10.54 -4.74 0.23
N ILE A 37 10.83 -3.46 -0.04
CA ILE A 37 12.21 -2.93 -0.11
C ILE A 37 12.52 -1.91 0.99
N SER A 38 11.58 -1.69 1.92
CA SER A 38 11.76 -0.69 2.97
C SER A 38 12.93 -1.08 3.91
N PRO A 39 13.83 -0.13 4.23
CA PRO A 39 14.87 -0.36 5.22
C PRO A 39 14.28 -0.77 6.57
N GLN A 40 14.97 -1.68 7.29
CA GLN A 40 14.47 -2.24 8.54
C GLN A 40 14.24 -1.16 9.63
N GLU A 41 14.98 -0.05 9.56
CA GLU A 41 14.89 1.11 10.45
C GLU A 41 13.53 1.82 10.37
N LEU A 42 12.88 1.78 9.20
CA LEU A 42 11.56 2.37 9.00
C LEU A 42 10.46 1.54 9.69
N ARG A 43 10.75 0.27 9.99
CA ARG A 43 9.83 -0.68 10.61
C ARG A 43 8.48 -0.73 9.90
N SER A 44 8.45 -0.52 8.58
CA SER A 44 7.24 -0.51 7.76
C SER A 44 6.38 -1.76 8.00
N TYR A 45 5.06 -1.64 7.82
CA TYR A 45 4.19 -2.82 7.90
C TYR A 45 4.54 -3.80 6.78
N LYS A 46 4.60 -5.09 7.14
CA LYS A 46 4.72 -6.18 6.18
C LYS A 46 3.35 -6.57 5.64
N ILE A 47 3.32 -7.18 4.45
CA ILE A 47 2.07 -7.51 3.76
C ILE A 47 1.13 -8.39 4.59
N GLU A 48 1.68 -9.28 5.41
CA GLU A 48 0.94 -10.13 6.34
C GLU A 48 0.21 -9.36 7.45
N GLU A 49 0.64 -8.12 7.75
CA GLU A 49 0.02 -7.26 8.75
C GLU A 49 -1.13 -6.42 8.17
N TYR A 50 -1.24 -6.31 6.84
CA TYR A 50 -2.21 -5.45 6.16
C TYR A 50 -3.68 -5.80 6.45
N PRO A 51 -4.09 -7.09 6.53
CA PRO A 51 -5.47 -7.42 6.90
C PRO A 51 -5.90 -6.79 8.23
N LYS A 52 -4.98 -6.78 9.21
CA LYS A 52 -5.23 -6.17 10.52
C LYS A 52 -5.18 -4.64 10.46
N LEU A 53 -4.21 -4.09 9.74
CA LEU A 53 -4.04 -2.63 9.58
C LEU A 53 -5.23 -1.97 8.88
N ILE A 54 -5.74 -2.60 7.82
CA ILE A 54 -6.85 -2.09 7.02
C ILE A 54 -8.20 -2.31 7.72
N GLY A 55 -8.30 -3.38 8.53
CA GLY A 55 -9.51 -3.68 9.30
C GLY A 55 -10.72 -4.05 8.44
N LYS A 56 -10.47 -4.51 7.21
CA LYS A 56 -11.48 -4.94 6.23
C LYS A 56 -11.01 -6.22 5.56
N GLU A 57 -11.92 -6.96 4.95
CA GLU A 57 -11.55 -8.05 4.05
C GLU A 57 -10.76 -7.48 2.87
N ILE A 58 -9.58 -8.03 2.61
CA ILE A 58 -8.70 -7.60 1.53
C ILE A 58 -8.37 -8.77 0.63
N GLN A 59 -8.17 -8.47 -0.65
CA GLN A 59 -7.64 -9.43 -1.63
C GLN A 59 -6.23 -9.01 -1.99
N ILE A 60 -5.27 -9.92 -1.81
CA ILE A 60 -3.89 -9.74 -2.26
C ILE A 60 -3.77 -10.43 -3.61
N LEU A 61 -3.36 -9.67 -4.62
CA LEU A 61 -3.14 -10.16 -5.97
C LEU A 61 -1.64 -10.06 -6.26
N GLU A 62 -1.09 -11.07 -6.94
CA GLU A 62 0.28 -10.99 -7.44
C GLU A 62 0.38 -9.86 -8.46
N GLU A 63 1.36 -8.97 -8.23
CA GLU A 63 1.75 -7.99 -9.23
C GLU A 63 2.85 -8.62 -10.08
N ILE A 64 2.59 -8.77 -11.38
CA ILE A 64 3.65 -9.08 -12.33
C ILE A 64 4.15 -7.72 -12.81
N PRO A 65 5.30 -7.21 -12.30
CA PRO A 65 5.84 -5.93 -12.75
C PRO A 65 6.05 -6.02 -14.25
N ASN A 66 5.16 -5.37 -14.98
CA ASN A 66 5.17 -5.37 -16.42
C ASN A 66 6.26 -4.38 -16.89
N SER A 67 7.41 -4.27 -16.20
CA SER A 67 8.43 -3.24 -16.37
C SER A 67 9.18 -3.40 -17.69
N HIS A 68 8.44 -3.13 -18.75
CA HIS A 68 8.81 -3.11 -20.14
C HIS A 68 8.90 -1.64 -20.59
N ILE A 69 9.73 -1.36 -21.59
CA ILE A 69 10.28 -0.01 -21.87
C ILE A 69 9.25 1.07 -22.28
N TYR A 70 7.98 0.69 -22.42
CA TYR A 70 6.89 1.56 -22.91
C TYR A 70 5.74 1.74 -21.92
N ASN A 71 5.90 1.31 -20.67
CA ASN A 71 4.85 1.47 -19.66
C ASN A 71 4.40 2.94 -19.49
N LYS A 72 3.09 3.15 -19.40
CA LYS A 72 2.44 4.43 -19.08
C LYS A 72 1.31 4.16 -18.07
N ILE A 73 1.17 5.00 -17.04
CA ILE A 73 0.00 5.02 -16.14
C ILE A 73 -0.74 6.35 -16.40
N ILE A 74 -2.04 6.28 -16.74
CA ILE A 74 -2.95 7.41 -16.94
C ILE A 74 -4.24 7.11 -16.17
N ILE A 75 -4.69 8.00 -15.29
CA ILE A 75 -5.97 7.90 -14.56
C ILE A 75 -6.49 9.30 -14.09
N TRP A 76 -7.81 9.38 -13.90
CA TRP A 76 -8.72 10.54 -13.89
C TRP A 76 -8.98 11.17 -12.51
#